data_AF-A0A8J7EVI6-F1
#
_entry.id   AF-A0A8J7EVI6-F1
#
_cell.length_a   1.000
_cell.length_b   1.000
_cell.length_c   1.000
_cell.angle_alpha   90.00
_cell.angle_beta   90.00
_cell.angle_gamma   90.00
#
_symmetry.space_group_name_H-M   'P 1'
#
loop_
_entity.id
_entity.type
_entity.pdbx_description
1 polymer ?
#
loop_
_entity_poly.entity_id
_entity_poly.type
_entity_poly.pdbx_seq_one_letter_code
_entity_poly.pdbx_strand_id
1 'polypeptide(L)' 'MATRPQQEEYLASIAQSFDVGDFDYLPPEDLQSLNALIAEAWEKFKQGEDIEAQIDAIAKVRGR' A
#
# COMPACT_ATOMS: atom_id res chain seq x y z
N MET A 1 6.22 13.66 8.71
CA MET A 1 5.19 13.69 7.66
C MET A 1 5.88 13.46 6.34
N ALA A 2 5.59 12.32 5.71
CA ALA A 2 6.08 12.06 4.36
C ALA A 2 5.47 13.10 3.40
N THR A 3 6.24 13.60 2.46
CA THR A 3 5.70 14.54 1.46
C THR A 3 4.78 13.78 0.49
N ARG A 4 3.83 14.48 -0.13
CA ARG A 4 2.91 13.89 -1.11
C ARG A 4 3.63 13.11 -2.24
N PRO A 5 4.76 13.57 -2.79
CA PRO A 5 5.58 12.76 -3.72
C PRO A 5 6.14 11.48 -3.09
N GLN A 6 6.59 11.52 -1.83
CA GLN A 6 7.08 10.32 -1.13
C GLN A 6 5.97 9.29 -0.92
N GLN A 7 4.75 9.75 -0.64
CA GLN A 7 3.57 8.89 -0.53
C GLN A 7 3.24 8.18 -1.86
N GLU A 8 3.36 8.91 -2.98
CA GLU A 8 3.17 8.36 -4.34
C GLU A 8 4.24 7.31 -4.69
N GLU A 9 5.53 7.63 -4.47
CA GLU A 9 6.64 6.71 -4.73
C GLU A 9 6.49 5.42 -3.91
N TYR A 10 6.08 5.54 -2.64
CA TYR A 10 5.87 4.40 -1.77
C TYR A 10 4.71 3.51 -2.26
N LEU A 11 3.57 4.10 -2.64
CA LEU A 11 2.45 3.35 -3.21
C LEU A 11 2.81 2.64 -4.51
N ALA A 12 3.53 3.33 -5.40
CA ALA A 12 3.99 2.74 -6.66
C ALA A 12 4.93 1.56 -6.40
N SER A 13 5.87 1.71 -5.46
CA SER A 13 6.80 0.66 -5.07
C SER A 13 6.09 -0.58 -4.49
N ILE A 14 5.08 -0.40 -3.63
CA ILE A 14 4.32 -1.52 -3.10
C ILE A 14 3.48 -2.19 -4.18
N ALA A 15 2.78 -1.41 -5.00
CA ALA A 15 1.95 -1.96 -6.07
C ALA A 15 2.80 -2.80 -7.03
N GLN A 16 4.01 -2.34 -7.35
CA GLN A 16 4.98 -3.10 -8.13
C GLN A 16 5.42 -4.38 -7.39
N SER A 17 5.72 -4.31 -6.10
CA SER A 17 6.08 -5.48 -5.29
C SER A 17 4.96 -6.52 -5.26
N PHE A 18 3.70 -6.06 -5.24
CA PHE A 18 2.52 -6.92 -5.29
C PHE A 18 2.35 -7.59 -6.65
N ASP A 19 2.59 -6.85 -7.75
CA ASP A 19 2.49 -7.37 -9.11
C ASP A 19 3.55 -8.44 -9.42
N VAL A 20 4.78 -8.28 -8.90
CA VAL A 20 5.88 -9.25 -9.12
C VAL A 20 5.81 -10.47 -8.19
N GLY A 21 4.78 -10.58 -7.34
CA GLY A 21 4.60 -11.71 -6.42
C GLY A 21 5.53 -11.69 -5.20
N ASP A 22 6.08 -10.51 -4.84
CA ASP A 22 6.95 -10.38 -3.64
C ASP A 22 6.21 -10.81 -2.37
N PHE A 23 4.87 -10.78 -2.38
CA PHE A 23 4.00 -11.15 -1.27
C PHE A 23 3.40 -12.56 -1.35
N ASP A 24 3.81 -13.43 -2.29
CA ASP A 24 3.26 -14.79 -2.43
C ASP A 24 3.45 -15.66 -1.16
N TYR A 25 4.32 -15.25 -0.24
CA TYR A 25 4.48 -15.87 1.08
C TYR A 25 3.35 -15.54 2.07
N LEU A 26 2.54 -14.51 1.81
CA LEU A 26 1.42 -14.11 2.66
C LEU A 26 0.19 -15.00 2.43
N PRO A 27 -0.63 -15.23 3.47
CA PRO A 27 -1.88 -15.94 3.29
C PRO A 27 -2.84 -15.15 2.37
N PRO A 28 -3.79 -15.82 1.70
CA PRO A 28 -4.72 -15.18 0.77
C PRO A 28 -5.52 -14.02 1.38
N GLU A 29 -5.86 -14.12 2.66
CA GLU A 29 -6.58 -13.08 3.41
C GLU A 29 -5.75 -11.79 3.56
N ASP A 30 -4.45 -11.92 3.80
CA ASP A 30 -3.51 -10.80 3.89
C ASP A 30 -3.23 -10.20 2.52
N LEU A 31 -3.09 -11.04 1.47
CA LEU A 31 -2.96 -10.56 0.08
C LEU A 31 -4.19 -9.77 -0.36
N GLN A 32 -5.39 -10.26 -0.04
CA GLN A 32 -6.64 -9.56 -0.35
C GLN A 32 -6.74 -8.24 0.43
N SER A 33 -6.33 -8.24 1.71
CA SER A 33 -6.27 -7.03 2.53
C SER A 33 -5.26 -6.02 1.97
N LEU A 34 -4.07 -6.48 1.56
CA LEU A 34 -3.03 -5.65 0.96
C LEU A 34 -3.54 -4.99 -0.33
N ASN A 35 -4.17 -5.76 -1.21
CA ASN A 35 -4.73 -5.26 -2.46
C ASN A 35 -5.81 -4.20 -2.21
N ALA A 36 -6.70 -4.44 -1.23
CA ALA A 36 -7.73 -3.47 -0.85
C ALA A 36 -7.11 -2.18 -0.27
N LEU A 37 -6.10 -2.29 0.59
CA LEU A 37 -5.41 -1.14 1.18
C LEU A 37 -4.66 -0.32 0.13
N ILE A 38 -3.98 -0.98 -0.82
CA ILE A 38 -3.30 -0.31 -1.93
C ILE A 38 -4.31 0.43 -2.81
N ALA A 39 -5.43 -0.20 -3.14
CA ALA A 39 -6.49 0.43 -3.95
C ALA A 39 -7.10 1.65 -3.23
N GLU A 40 -7.44 1.51 -1.95
CA GLU A 40 -7.98 2.62 -1.14
C GLU A 40 -6.99 3.78 -1.03
N ALA A 41 -5.71 3.48 -0.82
CA ALA A 41 -4.68 4.50 -0.76
C ALA A 41 -4.55 5.27 -2.08
N TRP A 42 -4.60 4.58 -3.23
CA TRP A 42 -4.60 5.24 -4.52
C TRP A 42 -5.83 6.13 -4.75
N GLU A 43 -7.01 5.71 -4.31
CA GLU A 43 -8.21 6.54 -4.40
C GLU A 43 -8.10 7.80 -3.54
N LYS A 44 -7.70 7.66 -2.27
CA LYS A 44 -7.50 8.79 -1.35
C LYS A 44 -6.43 9.76 -1.85
N PHE A 45 -5.32 9.23 -2.35
CA PHE A 45 -4.25 10.03 -2.94
C PHE A 45 -4.75 10.87 -4.12
N LYS A 46 -5.56 10.27 -5.02
CA LYS A 46 -6.18 10.98 -6.15
C LYS A 46 -7.17 12.06 -5.70
N GLN A 47 -7.85 11.85 -4.58
CA GLN A 47 -8.84 12.78 -4.04
C GLN A 47 -8.25 14.00 -3.34
N GLY A 48 -6.93 14.05 -3.10
CA GLY A 48 -6.35 15.14 -2.32
C GLY A 48 -5.95 14.74 -0.90
N GLU A 49 -6.39 13.56 -0.44
CA GLU A 49 -6.31 13.16 0.96
C GLU A 49 -4.93 12.63 1.35
N ASP A 50 -4.67 12.66 2.66
CA ASP A 50 -3.49 12.04 3.24
C ASP A 50 -3.68 10.54 3.35
N ILE A 51 -2.64 9.80 2.96
CA ILE A 51 -2.66 8.33 2.91
C ILE A 51 -1.67 7.69 3.88
N GLU A 52 -1.14 8.46 4.83
CA GLU A 52 -0.14 7.98 5.79
C GLU A 52 -0.71 6.82 6.62
N ALA A 53 -2.02 6.84 6.93
CA ALA A 53 -2.71 5.77 7.63
C ALA A 53 -2.79 4.46 6.81
N GLN A 54 -3.04 4.56 5.51
CA GLN A 54 -3.10 3.40 4.60
C GLN A 54 -1.70 2.82 4.41
N ILE A 55 -0.70 3.69 4.24
CA ILE A 55 0.71 3.32 4.15
C ILE A 55 1.15 2.53 5.40
N ASP A 56 0.81 3.03 6.59
CA ASP A 56 1.10 2.35 7.85
C ASP A 56 0.38 0.99 7.98
N ALA A 57 -0.89 0.93 7.53
CA ALA A 57 -1.64 -0.33 7.51
C ALA A 57 -1.01 -1.36 6.56
N ILE A 58 -0.58 -0.94 5.36
CA ILE A 58 0.12 -1.81 4.39
C ILE A 58 1.44 -2.31 4.98
N ALA A 59 2.22 -1.43 5.62
CA ALA A 59 3.49 -1.80 6.25
C ALA A 59 3.28 -2.84 7.37
N LYS A 60 2.20 -2.71 8.16
CA LYS A 60 1.85 -3.68 9.21
C LYS A 60 1.54 -5.07 8.66
N VAL A 61 0.80 -5.16 7.55
CA VAL A 61 0.48 -6.44 6.91
C VAL A 61 1.72 -7.10 6.30
N ARG A 62 2.66 -6.30 5.78
CA ARG A 62 3.89 -6.83 5.13
C ARG A 62 4.88 -7.51 6.06
N GLY A 63 4.96 -7.16 7.34
CA GLY A 63 5.93 -7.87 8.21
C GLY A 63 6.45 -7.24 9.50
N ARG A 64 5.92 -6.10 9.98
CA ARG A 64 6.40 -5.40 11.20
C ARG A 64 7.70 -4.61 11.02
#